data_AF-A0A672F9P3-F1
#
_entry.id   AF-A0A672F9P3-F1
#
_cell.length_a   1.000
_cell.length_b   1.000
_cell.length_c   1.000
_cell.angle_alpha   90.00
_cell.angle_beta   90.00
_cell.angle_gamma   90.00
#
_symmetry.space_group_name_H-M   'P 1'
#
loop_
_entity.id
_entity.type
_entity.pdbx_description
1 polymer ?
#
loop_
_entity_poly.entity_id
_entity_poly.type
_entity_poly.pdbx_seq_one_letter_code
_entity_poly.pdbx_strand_id
1 'polypeptide(L)'
;MIDCTSSSRMTSVVSKFITKTLCDHEGSLDFRRLEEKVARSYTVAESVLRAVLFDQSKIAIRQGEEKPTGGHIIPPDSLVVAKSSARLCQKKTGACARCDGLHLCRYYVCGECTLRCKNPHSLTTPNNVEVLRRHDLQDLTEKQLFQLLLQNDPYLLPEICSHYNKGSGLQGSCRFAASCSKLHMCQHYYQGDCRFGDGCKRAHRLDAQAMKLFQGYSQENINNLHKIYRNTLIISGDLKSDAERNEICLFFIRRKCLYKDKCARVHWHLPYRWQVLDVDGVTYKDLVDMENIERAYCDPESPSCCTEISEQAVDFMTMTYKGIPVRRLSTASSVSKPPHFILTTQWVWYWKDDGGAWLEFGQDDGGGAAAIASQTLENVYLADRDTEIPFSAGKHQYVLYFKDAAGSGRMYQQNVKHKTKREVRRRPRFLSTHAVQAHHASE
;
A
#
# COMPACT_ATOMS: atom_id res chain seq x y z
N MET A 1 -22.35 -34.39 -5.41
CA MET A 1 -22.79 -33.05 -5.82
C MET A 1 -23.24 -32.33 -4.56
N ILE A 2 -22.34 -31.61 -3.91
CA ILE A 2 -22.70 -30.75 -2.77
C ILE A 2 -23.38 -29.52 -3.38
N ASP A 3 -24.55 -29.18 -2.84
CA ASP A 3 -25.53 -28.25 -3.39
C ASP A 3 -24.95 -26.82 -3.48
N CYS A 4 -24.37 -26.45 -4.64
CA CYS A 4 -23.68 -25.16 -4.86
C CYS A 4 -24.59 -23.95 -4.59
N THR A 5 -25.90 -24.09 -4.80
CA THR A 5 -26.93 -23.08 -4.52
C THR A 5 -27.12 -22.80 -3.03
N SER A 6 -27.04 -23.85 -2.19
CA SER A 6 -27.12 -23.72 -0.73
C SER A 6 -25.91 -23.00 -0.14
N SER A 7 -24.71 -23.34 -0.63
CA SER A 7 -23.46 -22.71 -0.20
C SER A 7 -23.41 -21.21 -0.57
N SER A 8 -23.77 -20.84 -1.80
CA SER A 8 -23.80 -19.44 -2.24
C SER A 8 -24.78 -18.59 -1.44
N ARG A 9 -25.96 -19.14 -1.12
CA ARG A 9 -26.96 -18.45 -0.29
C ARG A 9 -26.46 -18.23 1.13
N MET A 10 -25.81 -19.24 1.72
CA MET A 10 -25.21 -19.12 3.06
C MET A 10 -24.10 -18.06 3.09
N THR A 11 -23.23 -18.02 2.09
CA THR A 11 -22.18 -16.99 1.96
C THR A 11 -22.77 -15.58 1.93
N SER A 12 -23.88 -15.36 1.20
CA SER A 12 -24.56 -14.06 1.16
C SER A 12 -25.14 -13.67 2.52
N VAL A 13 -25.80 -14.60 3.22
CA VAL A 13 -26.39 -14.34 4.56
C VAL A 13 -25.29 -13.99 5.57
N VAL A 14 -24.22 -14.78 5.61
CA VAL A 14 -23.08 -14.54 6.50
C VAL A 14 -22.38 -13.22 6.14
N SER A 15 -22.21 -12.91 4.86
CA SER A 15 -21.65 -11.63 4.39
C SER A 15 -22.44 -10.44 4.92
N LYS A 16 -23.77 -10.44 4.77
CA LYS A 16 -24.63 -9.38 5.30
C LYS A 16 -24.56 -9.26 6.82
N PHE A 17 -24.53 -10.39 7.52
CA PHE A 17 -24.38 -10.40 8.97
C PHE A 17 -23.04 -9.80 9.43
N ILE A 18 -21.94 -10.17 8.78
CA ILE A 18 -20.61 -9.62 9.08
C ILE A 18 -20.58 -8.12 8.81
N THR A 19 -21.06 -7.66 7.65
CA THR A 19 -21.09 -6.22 7.33
C THR A 19 -21.90 -5.43 8.38
N LYS A 20 -23.10 -5.91 8.74
CA LYS A 20 -23.91 -5.29 9.81
C LYS A 20 -23.17 -5.24 11.13
N THR A 21 -22.60 -6.38 11.54
CA THR A 21 -21.86 -6.51 12.80
C THR A 21 -20.69 -5.53 12.85
N LEU A 22 -19.90 -5.42 11.78
CA LEU A 22 -18.79 -4.48 11.71
C LEU A 22 -19.30 -3.04 11.81
N CYS A 23 -20.34 -2.67 11.06
CA CYS A 23 -20.95 -1.34 11.12
C CYS A 23 -21.48 -0.99 12.53
N ASP A 24 -22.04 -1.96 13.26
CA ASP A 24 -22.49 -1.77 14.65
C ASP A 24 -21.33 -1.58 15.65
N HIS A 25 -20.10 -1.92 15.24
CA HIS A 25 -18.88 -1.77 16.02
C HIS A 25 -17.95 -0.73 15.36
N GLU A 26 -18.51 0.42 14.99
CA GLU A 26 -17.77 1.57 14.42
C GLU A 26 -16.98 1.20 13.15
N GLY A 27 -17.52 0.24 12.38
CA GLY A 27 -17.02 -0.21 11.09
C GLY A 27 -15.84 -1.17 11.12
N SER A 28 -15.36 -1.59 12.30
CA SER A 28 -14.31 -2.60 12.43
C SER A 28 -14.35 -3.41 13.73
N LEU A 29 -13.88 -4.65 13.70
CA LEU A 29 -13.81 -5.52 14.87
C LEU A 29 -12.60 -6.46 14.75
N ASP A 30 -11.96 -6.81 15.85
CA ASP A 30 -10.94 -7.85 15.85
C ASP A 30 -11.53 -9.21 15.45
N PHE A 31 -10.72 -10.03 14.80
CA PHE A 31 -11.15 -11.27 14.18
C PHE A 31 -11.72 -12.25 15.22
N ARG A 32 -11.10 -12.36 16.39
CA ARG A 32 -11.58 -13.20 17.51
C ARG A 32 -13.02 -12.86 17.90
N ARG A 33 -13.29 -11.58 18.19
CA ARG A 33 -14.64 -11.15 18.59
C ARG A 33 -15.65 -11.23 17.45
N LEU A 34 -15.22 -11.05 16.20
CA LEU A 34 -16.08 -11.24 15.04
C LEU A 34 -16.49 -12.72 14.91
N GLU A 35 -15.52 -13.63 15.00
CA GLU A 35 -15.76 -15.07 14.93
C GLU A 35 -16.70 -15.56 16.04
N GLU A 36 -16.50 -15.12 17.28
CA GLU A 36 -17.41 -15.43 18.39
C GLU A 36 -18.86 -15.00 18.09
N LYS A 37 -19.06 -13.83 17.46
CA LYS A 37 -20.40 -13.34 17.10
C LYS A 37 -21.01 -14.13 15.94
N VAL A 38 -20.21 -14.54 14.96
CA VAL A 38 -20.67 -15.40 13.86
C VAL A 38 -21.07 -16.76 14.40
N ALA A 39 -20.22 -17.39 15.23
CA ALA A 39 -20.45 -18.72 15.79
C ALA A 39 -21.69 -18.78 16.70
N ARG A 40 -22.03 -17.70 17.40
CA ARG A 40 -23.28 -17.60 18.20
C ARG A 40 -24.54 -17.54 17.35
N SER A 41 -24.44 -17.07 16.11
CA SER A 41 -25.58 -16.80 15.24
C SER A 41 -25.76 -17.89 14.17
N TYR A 42 -24.67 -18.53 13.76
CA TYR A 42 -24.65 -19.48 12.66
C TYR A 42 -23.65 -20.61 12.93
N THR A 43 -23.99 -21.81 12.47
CA THR A 43 -23.02 -22.89 12.25
C THR A 43 -22.50 -22.78 10.82
N VAL A 44 -21.30 -22.23 10.64
CA VAL A 44 -20.73 -21.90 9.32
C VAL A 44 -19.52 -22.77 9.04
N ALA A 45 -19.45 -23.38 7.86
CA ALA A 45 -18.23 -24.06 7.42
C ALA A 45 -17.10 -23.03 7.24
N GLU A 46 -15.88 -23.39 7.61
CA GLU A 46 -14.72 -22.50 7.53
C GLU A 46 -14.52 -21.91 6.12
N SER A 47 -14.79 -22.71 5.08
CA SER A 47 -14.73 -22.28 3.67
C SER A 47 -15.67 -21.12 3.35
N VAL A 48 -16.87 -21.08 3.96
CA VAL A 48 -17.86 -20.02 3.76
C VAL A 48 -17.40 -18.74 4.46
N LEU A 49 -16.95 -18.83 5.71
CA LEU A 49 -16.41 -17.68 6.44
C LEU A 49 -15.20 -17.09 5.71
N ARG A 50 -14.30 -17.95 5.22
CA ARG A 50 -13.15 -17.57 4.41
C ARG A 50 -13.57 -16.85 3.13
N ALA A 51 -14.54 -17.38 2.38
CA ALA A 51 -15.01 -16.73 1.16
C ALA A 51 -15.51 -15.30 1.41
N VAL A 52 -16.16 -15.06 2.55
CA VAL A 52 -16.61 -13.71 2.93
C VAL A 52 -15.45 -12.81 3.35
N LEU A 53 -14.54 -13.29 4.21
CA LEU A 53 -13.44 -12.48 4.75
C LEU A 53 -12.42 -12.07 3.68
N PHE A 54 -12.26 -12.89 2.63
CA PHE A 54 -11.36 -12.62 1.52
C PHE A 54 -12.04 -11.94 0.32
N ASP A 55 -13.31 -11.54 0.45
CA ASP A 55 -13.97 -10.66 -0.52
C ASP A 55 -13.41 -9.23 -0.37
N GLN A 56 -12.41 -8.91 -1.19
CA GLN A 56 -11.72 -7.61 -1.18
C GLN A 56 -12.63 -6.42 -1.57
N SER A 57 -13.84 -6.67 -2.09
CA SER A 57 -14.81 -5.62 -2.36
C SER A 57 -15.60 -5.21 -1.10
N LYS A 58 -15.72 -6.12 -0.13
CA LYS A 58 -16.54 -5.96 1.10
C LYS A 58 -15.73 -5.90 2.40
N ILE A 59 -14.52 -6.45 2.41
CA ILE A 59 -13.69 -6.56 3.62
C ILE A 59 -12.26 -6.08 3.34
N ALA A 60 -11.69 -5.37 4.32
CA ALA A 60 -10.26 -5.10 4.42
C ALA A 60 -9.76 -5.63 5.77
N ILE A 61 -8.53 -6.16 5.82
CA ILE A 61 -7.97 -6.77 7.02
C ILE A 61 -6.60 -6.16 7.31
N ARG A 62 -6.42 -5.64 8.52
CA ARG A 62 -5.10 -5.35 9.07
C ARG A 62 -4.63 -6.54 9.88
N GLN A 63 -3.55 -7.17 9.44
CA GLN A 63 -2.93 -8.30 10.13
C GLN A 63 -2.52 -7.89 11.55
N GLY A 64 -2.88 -8.74 12.51
CA GLY A 64 -2.42 -8.67 13.89
C GLY A 64 -1.01 -9.24 14.07
N GLU A 65 -0.54 -9.23 15.32
CA GLU A 65 0.78 -9.73 15.72
C GLU A 65 0.71 -11.12 16.39
N GLU A 66 -0.47 -11.57 16.81
CA GLU A 66 -0.62 -12.89 17.41
C GLU A 66 -0.39 -14.01 16.37
N LYS A 67 -0.01 -15.19 16.86
CA LYS A 67 0.05 -16.38 15.99
C LYS A 67 -1.37 -16.84 15.68
N PRO A 68 -1.67 -17.26 14.44
CA PRO A 68 -2.94 -17.89 14.13
C PRO A 68 -3.14 -19.15 14.97
N THR A 69 -4.33 -19.34 15.51
CA THR A 69 -4.72 -20.51 16.30
C THR A 69 -5.82 -21.28 15.58
N GLY A 70 -6.01 -22.56 15.91
CA GLY A 70 -7.17 -23.33 15.45
C GLY A 70 -7.25 -23.63 13.94
N GLY A 71 -6.13 -23.56 13.20
CA GLY A 71 -6.11 -23.79 11.75
C GLY A 71 -6.49 -22.57 10.90
N HIS A 72 -6.85 -21.45 11.55
CA HIS A 72 -7.15 -20.20 10.85
C HIS A 72 -5.91 -19.55 10.25
N ILE A 73 -6.09 -18.82 9.15
CA ILE A 73 -5.02 -18.06 8.47
C ILE A 73 -4.86 -16.66 9.03
N ILE A 74 -5.92 -16.12 9.64
CA ILE A 74 -5.97 -14.75 10.15
C ILE A 74 -5.63 -14.78 11.65
N PRO A 75 -4.61 -14.04 12.12
CA PRO A 75 -4.36 -13.84 13.54
C PRO A 75 -5.60 -13.36 14.30
N PRO A 76 -5.89 -13.87 15.51
CA PRO A 76 -7.09 -13.51 16.27
C PRO A 76 -7.23 -12.01 16.56
N ASP A 77 -6.11 -11.30 16.71
CA ASP A 77 -6.04 -9.86 16.96
C ASP A 77 -6.06 -9.01 15.67
N SER A 78 -6.17 -9.65 14.50
CA SER A 78 -6.32 -8.93 13.23
C SER A 78 -7.59 -8.11 13.22
N LEU A 79 -7.50 -6.87 12.74
CA LEU A 79 -8.64 -5.97 12.66
C LEU A 79 -9.34 -6.13 11.31
N VAL A 80 -10.58 -6.60 11.33
CA VAL A 80 -11.45 -6.74 10.16
C VAL A 80 -12.27 -5.47 9.99
N VAL A 81 -12.26 -4.89 8.80
CA VAL A 81 -12.86 -3.59 8.49
C VAL A 81 -13.87 -3.72 7.36
N ALA A 82 -15.06 -3.12 7.53
CA ALA A 82 -16.09 -3.12 6.51
C ALA A 82 -15.74 -2.17 5.34
N LYS A 83 -15.79 -2.69 4.13
CA LYS A 83 -15.44 -1.97 2.91
C LYS A 83 -16.63 -1.92 1.95
N SER A 84 -16.71 -0.84 1.19
CA SER A 84 -17.67 -0.68 0.11
C SER A 84 -17.15 0.29 -0.94
N SER A 85 -17.58 0.09 -2.19
CA SER A 85 -17.36 1.04 -3.28
C SER A 85 -18.48 2.09 -3.40
N ALA A 86 -19.52 2.05 -2.56
CA ALA A 86 -20.61 3.05 -2.58
C ALA A 86 -20.08 4.43 -2.18
N ARG A 87 -20.49 5.48 -2.92
CA ARG A 87 -20.07 6.87 -2.72
C ARG A 87 -21.25 7.82 -2.79
N LEU A 88 -21.11 9.00 -2.20
CA LEU A 88 -22.01 10.12 -2.43
C LEU A 88 -21.82 10.70 -3.83
N CYS A 89 -22.92 11.08 -4.45
CA CYS A 89 -22.89 11.89 -5.66
C CYS A 89 -22.51 13.33 -5.30
N GLN A 90 -21.47 13.86 -5.95
CA GLN A 90 -20.99 15.22 -5.72
C GLN A 90 -21.59 16.25 -6.70
N LYS A 91 -22.47 15.81 -7.62
CA LYS A 91 -23.16 16.70 -8.56
C LYS A 91 -24.31 17.42 -7.86
N LYS A 92 -24.71 18.57 -8.39
CA LYS A 92 -25.86 19.33 -7.88
C LYS A 92 -27.15 18.51 -7.99
N THR A 93 -28.04 18.68 -7.01
CA THR A 93 -29.37 18.04 -7.01
C THR A 93 -30.10 18.29 -8.33
N GLY A 94 -30.61 17.22 -8.94
CA GLY A 94 -31.31 17.29 -10.24
C GLY A 94 -30.43 17.33 -11.48
N ALA A 95 -29.09 17.40 -11.34
CA ALA A 95 -28.17 17.41 -12.49
C ALA A 95 -27.86 16.01 -13.05
N CYS A 96 -28.43 14.95 -12.47
CA CYS A 96 -28.17 13.56 -12.84
C CYS A 96 -29.43 12.89 -13.40
N ALA A 97 -29.35 12.33 -14.61
CA ALA A 97 -30.40 11.47 -15.16
C ALA A 97 -30.23 9.99 -14.74
N ARG A 98 -28.99 9.49 -14.73
CA ARG A 98 -28.58 8.18 -14.18
C ARG A 98 -27.29 8.39 -13.39
N CYS A 99 -27.23 7.88 -12.16
CA CYS A 99 -26.07 8.06 -11.28
C CYS A 99 -25.75 6.78 -10.52
N ASP A 100 -24.45 6.54 -10.31
CA ASP A 100 -23.96 5.44 -9.49
C ASP A 100 -23.70 5.85 -8.03
N GLY A 101 -23.86 7.14 -7.72
CA GLY A 101 -23.71 7.68 -6.37
C GLY A 101 -25.03 7.84 -5.64
N LEU A 102 -24.96 7.78 -4.31
CA LEU A 102 -26.07 8.12 -3.42
C LEU A 102 -26.30 9.63 -3.46
N HIS A 103 -27.53 10.03 -3.78
CA HIS A 103 -27.98 11.42 -3.65
C HIS A 103 -28.38 11.65 -2.20
N LEU A 104 -27.41 12.02 -1.37
CA LEU A 104 -27.62 12.40 0.03
C LEU A 104 -26.83 13.67 0.36
N CYS A 105 -27.34 14.43 1.32
CA CYS A 105 -26.59 15.52 1.91
C CYS A 105 -25.37 14.99 2.67
N ARG A 106 -24.19 15.57 2.38
CA ARG A 106 -22.96 15.33 3.14
C ARG A 106 -23.19 15.43 4.65
N TYR A 107 -23.74 16.54 5.11
CA TYR A 107 -23.91 16.82 6.52
C TYR A 107 -24.96 15.94 7.20
N TYR A 108 -25.89 15.38 6.42
CA TYR A 108 -26.81 14.36 6.93
C TYR A 108 -26.06 13.08 7.28
N VAL A 109 -25.14 12.65 6.40
CA VAL A 109 -24.26 11.50 6.66
C VAL A 109 -23.26 11.78 7.79
N CYS A 110 -22.69 12.98 7.86
CA CYS A 110 -21.76 13.38 8.93
C CYS A 110 -22.46 13.62 10.27
N GLY A 111 -23.78 13.81 10.31
CA GLY A 111 -24.61 13.80 11.51
C GLY A 111 -25.12 15.16 12.00
N GLU A 112 -24.61 16.30 11.50
CA GLU A 112 -25.13 17.63 11.85
C GLU A 112 -25.50 18.43 10.60
N CYS A 113 -26.73 18.23 10.12
CA CYS A 113 -27.30 19.02 9.03
C CYS A 113 -28.33 20.03 9.54
N THR A 114 -28.45 21.18 8.86
CA THR A 114 -29.43 22.21 9.21
C THR A 114 -30.84 21.80 8.78
N LEU A 115 -31.84 22.23 9.55
CA LEU A 115 -33.27 21.93 9.27
C LEU A 115 -33.75 22.49 7.91
N ARG A 116 -33.09 23.52 7.37
CA ARG A 116 -33.42 24.14 6.06
C ARG A 116 -32.49 23.67 4.93
N CYS A 117 -32.09 22.40 4.97
CA CYS A 117 -31.19 21.83 3.96
C CYS A 117 -31.89 21.66 2.60
N LYS A 118 -31.20 22.06 1.52
CA LYS A 118 -31.66 21.87 0.13
C LYS A 118 -31.17 20.56 -0.50
N ASN A 119 -30.28 19.84 0.19
CA ASN A 119 -29.74 18.56 -0.28
C ASN A 119 -30.64 17.40 0.20
N PRO A 120 -30.75 16.29 -0.55
CA PRO A 120 -31.66 15.20 -0.22
C PRO A 120 -31.26 14.45 1.04
N HIS A 121 -32.23 14.10 1.90
CA HIS A 121 -32.01 13.31 3.13
C HIS A 121 -32.73 11.95 3.10
N SER A 122 -33.19 11.49 1.92
CA SER A 122 -33.95 10.25 1.80
C SER A 122 -33.15 9.15 1.12
N LEU A 123 -33.02 8.01 1.80
CA LEU A 123 -32.48 6.77 1.25
C LEU A 123 -33.47 6.03 0.34
N THR A 124 -34.76 6.36 0.41
CA THR A 124 -35.83 5.64 -0.31
C THR A 124 -36.13 6.23 -1.68
N THR A 125 -35.35 7.22 -2.15
CA THR A 125 -35.47 7.70 -3.52
C THR A 125 -35.15 6.57 -4.51
N PRO A 126 -35.81 6.51 -5.69
CA PRO A 126 -35.59 5.41 -6.65
C PRO A 126 -34.12 5.20 -7.03
N ASN A 127 -33.35 6.29 -7.20
CA ASN A 127 -31.91 6.21 -7.45
C ASN A 127 -31.15 5.57 -6.29
N ASN A 128 -31.41 6.01 -5.05
CA ASN A 128 -30.67 5.52 -3.89
C ASN A 128 -31.00 4.05 -3.60
N VAL A 129 -32.25 3.63 -3.75
CA VAL A 129 -32.65 2.21 -3.63
C VAL A 129 -31.88 1.35 -4.63
N GLU A 130 -31.76 1.79 -5.88
CA GLU A 130 -31.04 1.03 -6.90
C GLU A 130 -29.51 1.02 -6.67
N VAL A 131 -28.92 2.13 -6.19
CA VAL A 131 -27.51 2.16 -5.80
C VAL A 131 -27.26 1.21 -4.62
N LEU A 132 -28.09 1.26 -3.58
CA LEU A 132 -27.97 0.37 -2.41
C LEU A 132 -28.09 -1.10 -2.81
N ARG A 133 -29.05 -1.44 -3.67
CA ARG A 133 -29.23 -2.80 -4.19
C ARG A 133 -28.01 -3.30 -4.95
N ARG A 134 -27.42 -2.47 -5.81
CA ARG A 134 -26.22 -2.83 -6.60
C ARG A 134 -24.98 -3.07 -5.73
N HIS A 135 -24.88 -2.38 -4.58
CA HIS A 135 -23.81 -2.58 -3.62
C HIS A 135 -24.16 -3.58 -2.50
N ASP A 136 -25.33 -4.22 -2.54
CA ASP A 136 -25.84 -5.15 -1.52
C ASP A 136 -25.94 -4.51 -0.10
N LEU A 137 -26.38 -3.26 -0.05
CA LEU A 137 -26.48 -2.43 1.16
C LEU A 137 -27.93 -2.11 1.58
N GLN A 138 -28.93 -2.59 0.85
CA GLN A 138 -30.35 -2.30 1.10
C GLN A 138 -30.86 -2.74 2.48
N ASP A 139 -30.17 -3.70 3.11
CA ASP A 139 -30.58 -4.27 4.39
C ASP A 139 -29.95 -3.54 5.60
N LEU A 140 -29.09 -2.54 5.37
CA LEU A 140 -28.44 -1.75 6.42
C LEU A 140 -29.39 -0.69 6.98
N THR A 141 -29.29 -0.45 8.28
CA THR A 141 -29.93 0.74 8.89
C THR A 141 -29.23 2.01 8.43
N GLU A 142 -29.90 3.15 8.58
CA GLU A 142 -29.29 4.45 8.26
C GLU A 142 -27.97 4.67 9.02
N LYS A 143 -27.95 4.36 10.33
CA LYS A 143 -26.74 4.47 11.17
C LYS A 143 -25.61 3.58 10.64
N GLN A 144 -25.91 2.32 10.30
CA GLN A 144 -24.92 1.38 9.76
C GLN A 144 -24.36 1.86 8.41
N LEU A 145 -25.23 2.34 7.53
CA LEU A 145 -24.85 2.85 6.23
C LEU A 145 -23.97 4.10 6.37
N PHE A 146 -24.30 5.03 7.27
CA PHE A 146 -23.52 6.25 7.46
C PHE A 146 -22.14 5.95 8.04
N GLN A 147 -22.04 5.02 9.00
CA GLN A 147 -20.75 4.51 9.46
C GLN A 147 -19.92 3.93 8.31
N LEU A 148 -20.54 3.10 7.46
CA LEU A 148 -19.86 2.49 6.32
C LEU A 148 -19.38 3.55 5.32
N LEU A 149 -20.22 4.53 4.98
CA LEU A 149 -19.88 5.61 4.06
C LEU A 149 -18.75 6.48 4.60
N LEU A 150 -18.80 6.89 5.88
CA LEU A 150 -17.81 7.77 6.49
C LEU A 150 -16.38 7.22 6.35
N GLN A 151 -16.17 5.91 6.50
CA GLN A 151 -14.84 5.32 6.38
C GLN A 151 -14.43 4.95 4.94
N ASN A 152 -15.39 4.85 4.01
CA ASN A 152 -15.15 4.41 2.63
C ASN A 152 -15.14 5.53 1.59
N ASP A 153 -15.87 6.62 1.79
CA ASP A 153 -15.97 7.73 0.84
C ASP A 153 -14.97 8.85 1.18
N PRO A 154 -13.91 9.06 0.38
CA PRO A 154 -12.92 10.10 0.62
C PRO A 154 -13.50 11.51 0.59
N TYR A 155 -14.66 11.70 -0.07
CA TYR A 155 -15.34 12.98 -0.01
C TYR A 155 -15.69 13.31 1.44
N LEU A 156 -16.14 12.34 2.23
CA LEU A 156 -16.76 12.54 3.54
C LEU A 156 -15.81 12.91 4.67
N LEU A 157 -14.49 12.90 4.49
CA LEU A 157 -13.52 13.26 5.54
C LEU A 157 -12.47 14.25 5.03
N PRO A 158 -11.99 15.18 5.86
CA PRO A 158 -10.80 15.96 5.54
C PRO A 158 -9.59 15.06 5.28
N GLU A 159 -8.82 15.36 4.24
CA GLU A 159 -7.59 14.63 3.99
C GLU A 159 -6.52 14.98 5.04
N ILE A 160 -5.77 13.98 5.53
CA ILE A 160 -4.62 14.23 6.40
C ILE A 160 -3.50 14.88 5.59
N CYS A 161 -2.97 16.00 6.08
CA CYS A 161 -1.89 16.71 5.41
C CYS A 161 -0.59 15.89 5.46
N SER A 162 -0.18 15.33 4.33
CA SER A 162 1.07 14.58 4.21
C SER A 162 2.32 15.44 4.47
N HIS A 163 2.28 16.72 4.08
CA HIS A 163 3.36 17.67 4.33
C HIS A 163 3.51 18.01 5.82
N TYR A 164 2.40 18.10 6.55
CA TYR A 164 2.42 18.24 8.01
C TYR A 164 3.06 17.02 8.66
N ASN A 165 2.91 15.81 8.10
CA ASN A 165 3.50 14.58 8.63
C ASN A 165 4.97 14.35 8.19
N LYS A 166 5.54 15.21 7.34
CA LYS A 166 6.93 15.15 6.88
C LYS A 166 7.73 16.37 7.38
N GLY A 167 9.05 16.27 7.44
CA GLY A 167 9.93 17.38 7.81
C GLY A 167 10.03 17.71 9.30
N SER A 168 10.99 18.57 9.65
CA SER A 168 11.29 19.04 11.02
C SER A 168 10.41 20.23 11.44
N GLY A 169 10.23 20.41 12.75
CA GLY A 169 9.44 21.52 13.32
C GLY A 169 7.96 21.18 13.60
N LEU A 170 7.24 22.14 14.18
CA LEU A 170 5.85 21.98 14.66
C LEU A 170 4.82 21.83 13.54
N GLN A 171 5.08 22.42 12.37
CA GLN A 171 4.20 22.34 11.18
C GLN A 171 4.71 21.35 10.12
N GLY A 172 5.79 20.62 10.44
CA GLY A 172 6.49 19.79 9.46
C GLY A 172 6.93 20.61 8.25
N SER A 173 6.73 20.05 7.06
CA SER A 173 7.04 20.69 5.76
C SER A 173 5.86 21.45 5.15
N CYS A 174 4.72 21.57 5.85
CA CYS A 174 3.56 22.29 5.35
C CYS A 174 3.80 23.80 5.35
N ARG A 175 3.68 24.43 4.17
CA ARG A 175 3.88 25.88 3.99
C ARG A 175 2.63 26.71 4.32
N PHE A 176 1.47 26.06 4.46
CA PHE A 176 0.19 26.74 4.68
C PHE A 176 -0.18 26.86 6.17
N ALA A 177 0.42 26.06 7.06
CA ALA A 177 0.17 26.12 8.50
C ALA A 177 -1.34 26.24 8.84
N ALA A 178 -1.76 27.31 9.50
CA ALA A 178 -3.15 27.55 9.90
C ALA A 178 -4.12 27.76 8.72
N SER A 179 -3.65 28.14 7.52
CA SER A 179 -4.48 28.27 6.32
C SER A 179 -4.56 26.98 5.49
N CYS A 180 -3.95 25.88 5.95
CA CYS A 180 -4.05 24.60 5.27
C CYS A 180 -5.50 24.07 5.32
N SER A 181 -6.02 23.66 4.16
CA SER A 181 -7.33 23.03 4.05
C SER A 181 -7.33 21.54 4.42
N LYS A 182 -6.15 20.96 4.68
CA LYS A 182 -5.96 19.56 5.08
C LYS A 182 -5.74 19.44 6.57
N LEU A 183 -6.11 18.29 7.14
CA LEU A 183 -6.01 18.03 8.57
C LEU A 183 -4.56 17.87 9.03
N HIS A 184 -4.13 18.74 9.95
CA HIS A 184 -2.82 18.69 10.58
C HIS A 184 -2.83 17.77 11.83
N MET A 185 -2.90 16.46 11.58
CA MET A 185 -2.86 15.43 12.63
C MET A 185 -1.82 14.38 12.32
N CYS A 186 -1.32 13.72 13.35
CA CYS A 186 -0.37 12.61 13.21
C CYS A 186 -1.02 11.43 12.47
N GLN A 187 -0.52 11.13 11.27
CA GLN A 187 -1.01 10.00 10.49
C GLN A 187 -0.80 8.68 11.22
N HIS A 188 0.35 8.51 11.88
CA HIS A 188 0.66 7.30 12.67
C HIS A 188 -0.27 7.10 13.88
N TYR A 189 -0.80 8.19 14.46
CA TYR A 189 -1.76 8.10 15.54
C TYR A 189 -3.06 7.48 15.03
N TYR A 190 -3.55 7.95 13.87
CA TYR A 190 -4.72 7.39 13.23
C TYR A 190 -4.48 5.98 12.66
N GLN A 191 -3.28 5.64 12.25
CA GLN A 191 -2.91 4.25 11.89
C GLN A 191 -2.89 3.32 13.11
N GLY A 192 -2.75 3.88 14.31
CA GLY A 192 -2.57 3.14 15.56
C GLY A 192 -1.15 2.60 15.74
N ASP A 193 -0.17 3.12 15.01
CA ASP A 193 1.24 2.69 15.05
C ASP A 193 2.20 3.82 15.51
N CYS A 194 1.67 4.93 16.03
CA CYS A 194 2.48 6.02 16.57
C CYS A 194 3.26 5.58 17.81
N ARG A 195 4.58 5.43 17.64
CA ARG A 195 5.49 4.95 18.69
C ARG A 195 5.92 6.03 19.70
N PHE A 196 5.54 7.28 19.47
CA PHE A 196 5.99 8.41 20.29
C PHE A 196 5.04 8.78 21.42
N GLY A 197 3.80 8.26 21.40
CA GLY A 197 2.79 8.59 22.40
C GLY A 197 2.62 10.11 22.57
N ASP A 198 2.59 10.58 23.81
CA ASP A 198 2.47 12.01 24.14
C ASP A 198 3.71 12.83 23.74
N GLY A 199 4.87 12.18 23.53
CA GLY A 199 6.08 12.82 23.03
C GLY A 199 6.09 13.04 21.51
N CYS A 200 5.01 12.72 20.81
CA CYS A 200 4.95 12.90 19.36
C CYS A 200 5.01 14.38 18.98
N LYS A 201 5.86 14.71 18.00
CA LYS A 201 5.96 16.06 17.43
C LYS A 201 4.76 16.44 16.54
N ARG A 202 3.77 15.55 16.41
CA ARG A 202 2.57 15.72 15.60
C ARG A 202 1.34 15.57 16.50
N ALA A 203 0.29 16.30 16.20
CA ALA A 203 -0.89 16.39 17.05
C ALA A 203 -1.64 15.06 17.12
N HIS A 204 -1.97 14.64 18.35
CA HIS A 204 -2.84 13.48 18.67
C HIS A 204 -4.21 13.91 19.18
N ARG A 205 -4.44 15.22 19.33
CA ARG A 205 -5.70 15.81 19.73
C ARG A 205 -6.06 16.92 18.76
N LEU A 206 -7.35 17.05 18.48
CA LEU A 206 -7.86 18.12 17.64
C LEU A 206 -7.76 19.44 18.42
N ASP A 207 -7.08 20.41 17.83
CA ASP A 207 -7.09 21.78 18.32
C ASP A 207 -8.28 22.56 17.74
N ALA A 208 -8.45 23.81 18.19
CA ALA A 208 -9.53 24.67 17.72
C ALA A 208 -9.49 24.94 16.20
N GLN A 209 -8.32 24.85 15.56
CA GLN A 209 -8.19 25.07 14.13
C GLN A 209 -8.60 23.81 13.35
N ALA A 210 -8.16 22.63 13.79
CA ALA A 210 -8.56 21.34 13.23
C ALA A 210 -10.07 21.13 13.34
N MET A 211 -10.68 21.53 14.47
CA MET A 211 -12.13 21.43 14.67
C MET A 211 -12.97 22.18 13.62
N LYS A 212 -12.42 23.22 12.98
CA LYS A 212 -13.12 23.93 11.88
C LYS A 212 -13.33 23.05 10.66
N LEU A 213 -12.45 22.07 10.41
CA LEU A 213 -12.59 21.13 9.29
C LEU A 213 -13.71 20.10 9.52
N PHE A 214 -14.18 19.97 10.77
CA PHE A 214 -15.23 19.04 11.17
C PHE A 214 -16.56 19.76 11.46
N GLN A 215 -16.77 20.94 10.88
CA GLN A 215 -18.07 21.59 10.93
C GLN A 215 -19.13 20.70 10.25
N GLY A 216 -20.23 20.42 10.96
CA GLY A 216 -21.33 19.56 10.48
C GLY A 216 -21.15 18.06 10.74
N TYR A 217 -20.21 17.70 11.63
CA TYR A 217 -20.07 16.33 12.15
C TYR A 217 -20.68 16.25 13.54
N SER A 218 -21.39 15.15 13.81
CA SER A 218 -21.92 14.89 15.16
C SER A 218 -20.80 14.67 16.17
N GLN A 219 -21.09 14.93 17.44
CA GLN A 219 -20.17 14.64 18.54
C GLN A 219 -19.77 13.16 18.61
N GLU A 220 -20.69 12.24 18.31
CA GLU A 220 -20.40 10.80 18.22
C GLU A 220 -19.32 10.52 17.15
N ASN A 221 -19.47 11.11 15.96
CA ASN A 221 -18.48 10.96 14.89
C ASN A 221 -17.14 11.60 15.25
N ILE A 222 -17.15 12.78 15.88
CA ILE A 222 -15.94 13.46 16.35
C ILE A 222 -15.17 12.59 17.36
N ASN A 223 -15.87 12.00 18.32
CA ASN A 223 -15.27 11.11 19.33
C ASN A 223 -14.67 9.84 18.68
N ASN A 224 -15.30 9.36 17.60
CA ASN A 224 -14.91 8.15 16.89
C ASN A 224 -13.93 8.37 15.72
N LEU A 225 -13.48 9.61 15.47
CA LEU A 225 -12.59 9.94 14.35
C LEU A 225 -11.34 9.05 14.31
N HIS A 226 -10.80 8.69 15.48
CA HIS A 226 -9.63 7.82 15.54
C HIS A 226 -9.87 6.45 14.89
N LYS A 227 -11.05 5.85 15.08
CA LYS A 227 -11.44 4.59 14.44
C LYS A 227 -11.79 4.80 12.97
N ILE A 228 -12.52 5.87 12.66
CA ILE A 228 -12.93 6.18 11.28
C ILE A 228 -11.71 6.34 10.38
N TYR A 229 -10.75 7.20 10.74
CA TYR A 229 -9.53 7.39 9.96
C TYR A 229 -8.68 6.12 9.91
N ARG A 230 -8.57 5.36 11.01
CA ARG A 230 -7.89 4.07 11.01
C ARG A 230 -8.49 3.13 9.97
N ASN A 231 -9.81 3.01 9.95
CA ASN A 231 -10.52 2.18 9.00
C ASN A 231 -10.30 2.67 7.56
N THR A 232 -10.38 3.98 7.30
CA THR A 232 -10.07 4.58 5.99
C THR A 232 -8.66 4.23 5.52
N LEU A 233 -7.66 4.34 6.39
CA LEU A 233 -6.27 4.02 6.05
C LEU A 233 -6.06 2.53 5.76
N ILE A 234 -6.76 1.64 6.47
CA ILE A 234 -6.77 0.19 6.20
C ILE A 234 -7.43 -0.09 4.83
N ILE A 235 -8.56 0.55 4.54
CA ILE A 235 -9.31 0.39 3.29
C ILE A 235 -8.50 0.88 2.07
N SER A 236 -7.83 2.02 2.21
CA SER A 236 -7.00 2.63 1.15
C SER A 236 -5.68 1.90 0.93
N GLY A 237 -5.28 0.97 1.81
CA GLY A 237 -3.96 0.34 1.75
C GLY A 237 -2.81 1.26 2.21
N ASP A 238 -3.12 2.35 2.91
CA ASP A 238 -2.17 3.33 3.46
C ASP A 238 -1.56 2.89 4.81
N LEU A 239 -1.85 1.67 5.26
CA LEU A 239 -0.90 0.95 6.10
C LEU A 239 0.34 0.74 5.23
N LYS A 240 1.45 1.40 5.59
CA LYS A 240 2.78 1.21 4.98
C LYS A 240 2.85 -0.11 4.22
N SER A 241 2.91 -0.02 2.90
CA SER A 241 2.89 -1.20 2.04
C SER A 241 3.91 -2.22 2.57
N ASP A 242 3.71 -3.50 2.30
CA ASP A 242 4.73 -4.50 2.63
C ASP A 242 6.13 -4.09 2.16
N ALA A 243 6.23 -3.28 1.10
CA ALA A 243 7.48 -2.68 0.67
C ALA A 243 8.17 -1.77 1.72
N GLU A 244 7.42 -0.98 2.50
CA GLU A 244 7.97 -0.15 3.58
C GLU A 244 8.36 -0.96 4.84
N ARG A 245 7.60 -2.02 5.17
CA ARG A 245 7.97 -2.95 6.27
C ARG A 245 9.18 -3.80 5.91
N ASN A 246 9.33 -4.14 4.64
CA ASN A 246 10.44 -4.92 4.09
C ASN A 246 11.63 -4.04 3.63
N GLU A 247 11.60 -2.72 3.87
CA GLU A 247 12.74 -1.83 3.61
C GLU A 247 13.77 -1.92 4.74
N ILE A 248 15.06 -1.98 4.39
CA ILE A 248 16.16 -1.96 5.36
C ILE A 248 16.29 -0.56 5.97
N CYS A 249 16.37 -0.51 7.30
CA CYS A 249 16.42 0.72 8.07
C CYS A 249 17.74 1.47 7.83
N LEU A 250 17.67 2.56 7.08
CA LEU A 250 18.81 3.43 6.75
C LEU A 250 19.49 4.05 7.98
N PHE A 251 18.76 4.25 9.09
CA PHE A 251 19.35 4.71 10.33
C PHE A 251 20.04 3.58 11.09
N PHE A 252 19.55 2.34 10.98
CA PHE A 252 20.17 1.19 11.63
C PHE A 252 21.49 0.85 10.98
N ILE A 253 21.52 0.79 9.64
CA ILE A 253 22.78 0.52 8.93
C ILE A 253 23.83 1.56 9.29
N ARG A 254 23.47 2.85 9.45
CA ARG A 254 24.37 3.92 9.94
C ARG A 254 24.61 3.94 11.46
N ARG A 255 24.19 2.91 12.20
CA ARG A 255 24.32 2.79 13.67
C ARG A 255 23.69 3.93 14.47
N LYS A 256 22.68 4.60 13.90
CA LYS A 256 22.00 5.79 14.43
C LYS A 256 20.51 5.55 14.69
N CYS A 257 20.01 4.31 14.58
CA CYS A 257 18.61 4.01 14.84
C CYS A 257 18.30 4.06 16.33
N LEU A 258 17.48 5.02 16.74
CA LEU A 258 17.05 5.18 18.13
C LEU A 258 15.95 4.19 18.55
N TYR A 259 15.31 3.51 17.58
CA TYR A 259 14.15 2.66 17.84
C TYR A 259 14.50 1.23 18.22
N LYS A 260 15.75 0.77 18.01
CA LYS A 260 16.19 -0.61 18.31
C LYS A 260 15.16 -1.64 17.81
N ASP A 261 14.74 -2.59 18.63
CA ASP A 261 13.78 -3.64 18.28
C ASP A 261 12.37 -3.10 17.97
N LYS A 262 12.10 -1.84 18.31
CA LYS A 262 10.86 -1.12 17.96
C LYS A 262 10.97 -0.36 16.64
N CYS A 263 11.89 -0.70 15.74
CA CYS A 263 11.88 -0.14 14.39
C CYS A 263 10.86 -0.86 13.50
N ALA A 264 10.09 -0.12 12.71
CA ALA A 264 9.16 -0.71 11.75
C ALA A 264 9.84 -1.25 10.48
N ARG A 265 11.13 -0.94 10.29
CA ARG A 265 11.95 -1.33 9.14
C ARG A 265 12.92 -2.44 9.56
N VAL A 266 13.41 -3.19 8.58
CA VAL A 266 14.33 -4.29 8.84
C VAL A 266 15.68 -3.78 9.31
N HIS A 267 16.12 -4.25 10.47
CA HIS A 267 17.47 -4.02 10.99
C HIS A 267 18.43 -5.03 10.37
N TRP A 268 19.19 -4.57 9.37
CA TRP A 268 20.21 -5.36 8.70
C TRP A 268 21.47 -4.53 8.45
N HIS A 269 22.63 -5.19 8.53
CA HIS A 269 23.94 -4.54 8.51
C HIS A 269 24.45 -4.26 7.08
N LEU A 270 23.79 -4.80 6.06
CA LEU A 270 24.07 -4.55 4.63
C LEU A 270 22.91 -3.82 3.97
N PRO A 271 23.13 -3.11 2.84
CA PRO A 271 22.06 -2.39 2.12
C PRO A 271 21.13 -3.32 1.33
N TYR A 272 21.38 -4.63 1.37
CA TYR A 272 20.61 -5.70 0.77
C TYR A 272 20.48 -6.89 1.72
N ARG A 273 19.39 -7.65 1.58
CA ARG A 273 19.17 -8.92 2.29
C ARG A 273 18.37 -9.86 1.41
N TRP A 274 18.87 -11.08 1.22
CA TRP A 274 18.22 -12.12 0.41
C TRP A 274 17.62 -13.19 1.30
N GLN A 275 16.36 -13.53 1.02
CA GLN A 275 15.62 -14.50 1.81
C GLN A 275 14.81 -15.43 0.92
N VAL A 276 14.66 -16.68 1.35
CA VAL A 276 13.83 -17.71 0.70
C VAL A 276 12.59 -17.98 1.55
N LEU A 277 11.44 -18.18 0.91
CA LEU A 277 10.20 -18.55 1.58
C LEU A 277 10.36 -19.94 2.22
N ASP A 278 9.97 -20.08 3.47
CA ASP A 278 10.04 -21.33 4.19
C ASP A 278 8.87 -22.26 3.80
N VAL A 279 8.98 -23.53 4.21
CA VAL A 279 7.95 -24.55 3.94
C VAL A 279 6.58 -24.21 4.53
N ASP A 280 6.51 -23.28 5.49
CA ASP A 280 5.25 -22.80 6.07
C ASP A 280 4.48 -21.81 5.16
N GLY A 281 5.11 -21.37 4.06
CA GLY A 281 4.50 -20.43 3.11
C GLY A 281 4.37 -18.99 3.63
N VAL A 282 4.95 -18.65 4.78
CA VAL A 282 4.82 -17.33 5.43
C VAL A 282 6.17 -16.77 5.87
N THR A 283 7.04 -17.59 6.45
CA THR A 283 8.32 -17.16 7.00
C THR A 283 9.37 -17.04 5.90
N TYR A 284 10.22 -16.02 5.98
CA TYR A 284 11.37 -15.86 5.08
C TYR A 284 12.68 -16.09 5.85
N LYS A 285 13.48 -17.05 5.39
CA LYS A 285 14.78 -17.40 5.96
C LYS A 285 15.92 -16.81 5.15
N ASP A 286 16.97 -16.38 5.81
CA ASP A 286 18.15 -15.80 5.19
C ASP A 286 18.94 -16.82 4.36
N LEU A 287 19.35 -16.44 3.15
CA LEU A 287 20.25 -17.24 2.32
C LEU A 287 21.71 -17.05 2.78
N VAL A 288 22.47 -18.15 2.84
CA VAL A 288 23.81 -18.18 3.46
C VAL A 288 24.84 -17.35 2.68
N ASP A 289 24.86 -17.45 1.34
CA ASP A 289 25.88 -16.80 0.50
C ASP A 289 25.41 -15.47 -0.11
N MET A 290 24.89 -14.60 0.77
CA MET A 290 24.14 -13.41 0.38
C MET A 290 24.94 -12.38 -0.43
N GLU A 291 26.23 -12.22 -0.15
CA GLU A 291 27.09 -11.26 -0.84
C GLU A 291 27.42 -11.70 -2.27
N ASN A 292 27.66 -13.01 -2.49
CA ASN A 292 27.86 -13.54 -3.84
C ASN A 292 26.57 -13.49 -4.66
N ILE A 293 25.42 -13.79 -4.03
CA ILE A 293 24.10 -13.65 -4.66
C ILE A 293 23.87 -12.19 -5.08
N GLU A 294 24.13 -11.23 -4.18
CA GLU A 294 23.99 -9.81 -4.51
C GLU A 294 24.94 -9.40 -5.64
N ARG A 295 26.21 -9.81 -5.59
CA ARG A 295 27.19 -9.47 -6.63
C ARG A 295 26.75 -9.96 -8.01
N ALA A 296 26.29 -11.20 -8.09
CA ALA A 296 25.75 -11.76 -9.32
C ALA A 296 24.44 -11.07 -9.74
N TYR A 297 23.57 -10.70 -8.80
CA TYR A 297 22.34 -9.97 -9.12
C TYR A 297 22.62 -8.57 -9.69
N CYS A 298 23.64 -7.88 -9.17
CA CYS A 298 24.05 -6.55 -9.64
C CYS A 298 24.50 -6.54 -11.11
N ASP A 299 24.99 -7.66 -11.61
CA ASP A 299 25.41 -7.81 -13.00
C ASP A 299 24.17 -8.04 -13.91
N PRO A 300 23.93 -7.17 -14.91
CA PRO A 300 22.82 -7.34 -15.83
C PRO A 300 22.99 -8.54 -16.77
N GLU A 301 24.20 -9.09 -16.97
CA GLU A 301 24.41 -10.29 -17.79
C GLU A 301 23.99 -11.57 -17.07
N SER A 302 24.24 -11.63 -15.77
CA SER A 302 23.98 -12.77 -14.90
C SER A 302 22.47 -13.06 -14.72
N PRO A 303 21.94 -14.17 -15.26
CA PRO A 303 20.54 -14.57 -15.06
C PRO A 303 20.31 -15.31 -13.73
N SER A 304 21.39 -15.84 -13.13
CA SER A 304 21.37 -16.62 -11.88
C SER A 304 22.73 -16.58 -11.18
N CYS A 305 22.79 -16.96 -9.90
CA CYS A 305 24.04 -17.09 -9.14
C CYS A 305 24.33 -18.55 -8.78
N CYS A 306 25.46 -19.09 -9.23
CA CYS A 306 25.99 -20.38 -8.77
C CYS A 306 26.93 -20.14 -7.58
N THR A 307 26.76 -20.88 -6.49
CA THR A 307 27.69 -20.86 -5.36
C THR A 307 28.58 -22.10 -5.43
N GLU A 308 29.87 -21.98 -5.12
CA GLU A 308 30.82 -23.11 -5.21
C GLU A 308 30.48 -24.28 -4.25
N ILE A 309 29.53 -24.07 -3.34
CA ILE A 309 29.15 -25.02 -2.28
C ILE A 309 27.83 -25.75 -2.61
N SER A 310 27.07 -25.32 -3.65
CA SER A 310 25.85 -26.04 -4.07
C SER A 310 25.56 -25.93 -5.56
N GLU A 311 25.21 -27.04 -6.20
CA GLU A 311 24.72 -27.12 -7.59
C GLU A 311 23.40 -26.36 -7.83
N GLN A 312 22.88 -25.62 -6.85
CA GLN A 312 21.56 -24.98 -6.90
C GLN A 312 21.68 -23.46 -6.81
N ALA A 313 21.29 -22.79 -7.89
CA ALA A 313 21.39 -21.34 -8.07
C ALA A 313 20.08 -20.61 -7.76
N VAL A 314 20.19 -19.33 -7.37
CA VAL A 314 19.04 -18.41 -7.36
C VAL A 314 18.80 -17.95 -8.80
N ASP A 315 17.59 -18.13 -9.32
CA ASP A 315 17.14 -17.58 -10.60
C ASP A 315 16.60 -16.16 -10.38
N PHE A 316 17.27 -15.18 -10.97
CA PHE A 316 16.93 -13.76 -10.80
C PHE A 316 15.77 -13.29 -11.69
N MET A 317 15.42 -14.07 -12.70
CA MET A 317 14.31 -13.75 -13.60
C MET A 317 12.99 -14.23 -13.01
N THR A 318 12.98 -15.42 -12.43
CA THR A 318 11.80 -15.97 -11.75
C THR A 318 11.74 -15.60 -10.28
N MET A 319 12.83 -15.07 -9.71
CA MET A 319 12.98 -14.83 -8.27
C MET A 319 12.70 -16.11 -7.47
N THR A 320 13.36 -17.21 -7.86
CA THR A 320 13.23 -18.51 -7.17
C THR A 320 14.56 -19.15 -6.82
N TYR A 321 14.56 -20.01 -5.79
CA TYR A 321 15.66 -20.88 -5.40
C TYR A 321 15.08 -22.28 -5.19
N LYS A 322 15.48 -23.27 -5.99
CA LYS A 322 14.88 -24.62 -6.00
C LYS A 322 13.36 -24.60 -6.26
N GLY A 323 12.88 -23.67 -7.08
CA GLY A 323 11.44 -23.46 -7.34
C GLY A 323 10.67 -22.79 -6.19
N ILE A 324 11.35 -22.46 -5.09
CA ILE A 324 10.77 -21.76 -3.94
C ILE A 324 10.96 -20.25 -4.13
N PRO A 325 9.94 -19.40 -3.90
CA PRO A 325 10.08 -17.96 -4.02
C PRO A 325 11.19 -17.38 -3.14
N VAL A 326 11.97 -16.47 -3.71
CA VAL A 326 12.95 -15.64 -2.99
C VAL A 326 12.56 -14.17 -3.05
N ARG A 327 13.03 -13.40 -2.06
CA ARG A 327 12.90 -11.94 -2.05
C ARG A 327 14.21 -11.27 -1.72
N ARG A 328 14.40 -10.07 -2.29
CA ARG A 328 15.49 -9.15 -1.98
C ARG A 328 14.93 -7.92 -1.29
N LEU A 329 15.40 -7.64 -0.08
CA LEU A 329 15.12 -6.40 0.64
C LEU A 329 16.22 -5.40 0.33
N SER A 330 15.88 -4.11 0.32
CA SER A 330 16.83 -3.03 0.03
C SER A 330 16.68 -1.87 1.01
N THR A 331 17.71 -1.05 1.13
CA THR A 331 17.54 0.31 1.68
C THR A 331 16.70 1.16 0.72
N ALA A 332 16.25 2.33 1.20
CA ALA A 332 15.55 3.30 0.36
C ALA A 332 16.34 3.62 -0.92
N SER A 333 15.63 3.84 -2.03
CA SER A 333 16.22 4.22 -3.31
C SER A 333 16.97 5.54 -3.19
N SER A 334 18.15 5.64 -3.81
CA SER A 334 19.01 6.83 -3.72
C SER A 334 18.34 8.10 -4.24
N VAL A 335 17.45 8.00 -5.24
CA VAL A 335 16.69 9.16 -5.77
C VAL A 335 15.69 9.73 -4.76
N SER A 336 15.31 8.97 -3.73
CA SER A 336 14.33 9.38 -2.71
C SER A 336 14.96 10.07 -1.49
N LYS A 337 16.29 10.14 -1.42
CA LYS A 337 17.04 10.68 -0.28
C LYS A 337 18.11 11.68 -0.74
N PRO A 338 18.53 12.59 0.15
CA PRO A 338 19.67 13.45 -0.15
C PRO A 338 20.96 12.66 -0.44
N PRO A 339 21.89 13.18 -1.27
CA PRO A 339 23.11 12.49 -1.68
C PRO A 339 24.04 12.03 -0.54
N HIS A 340 23.97 12.67 0.63
CA HIS A 340 24.76 12.29 1.80
C HIS A 340 24.31 10.97 2.46
N PHE A 341 23.22 10.35 2.01
CA PHE A 341 22.83 9.01 2.42
C PHE A 341 23.49 7.96 1.53
N ILE A 342 24.79 7.77 1.72
CA ILE A 342 25.67 6.92 0.89
C ILE A 342 25.30 5.43 0.86
N LEU A 343 24.58 4.94 1.87
CA LEU A 343 24.13 3.53 1.96
C LEU A 343 22.71 3.31 1.42
N THR A 344 22.18 4.26 0.63
CA THR A 344 20.95 4.07 -0.13
C THR A 344 21.19 3.16 -1.33
N THR A 345 20.15 2.43 -1.76
CA THR A 345 20.29 1.54 -2.90
C THR A 345 20.25 2.37 -4.19
N GLN A 346 21.38 2.43 -4.90
CA GLN A 346 21.45 3.07 -6.21
C GLN A 346 21.00 2.08 -7.27
N TRP A 347 19.81 2.30 -7.82
CA TRP A 347 19.28 1.52 -8.93
C TRP A 347 19.78 2.06 -10.27
N VAL A 348 20.26 1.16 -11.10
CA VAL A 348 20.78 1.42 -12.44
C VAL A 348 19.94 0.65 -13.45
N TRP A 349 19.69 1.31 -14.57
CA TRP A 349 18.89 0.77 -15.65
C TRP A 349 19.79 0.45 -16.83
N TYR A 350 19.62 -0.75 -17.38
CA TYR A 350 20.38 -1.26 -18.50
C TYR A 350 19.45 -1.65 -19.65
N TRP A 351 19.93 -1.53 -20.88
CA TRP A 351 19.30 -2.10 -22.06
C TRP A 351 20.28 -3.00 -22.79
N LYS A 352 19.76 -4.07 -23.41
CA LYS A 352 20.56 -5.01 -24.19
C LYS A 352 20.65 -4.54 -25.64
N ASP A 353 21.86 -4.37 -26.14
CA ASP A 353 22.09 -3.98 -27.53
C ASP A 353 21.98 -5.17 -28.50
N ASP A 354 22.14 -4.88 -29.79
CA ASP A 354 22.01 -5.90 -30.84
C ASP A 354 23.21 -6.87 -30.85
N GLY A 355 24.36 -6.47 -30.27
CA GLY A 355 25.53 -7.33 -30.03
C GLY A 355 25.38 -8.23 -28.79
N GLY A 356 24.34 -8.01 -27.99
CA GLY A 356 24.05 -8.74 -26.76
C GLY A 356 24.67 -8.15 -25.50
N ALA A 357 25.38 -7.02 -25.59
CA ALA A 357 25.97 -6.31 -24.46
C ALA A 357 24.92 -5.47 -23.71
N TRP A 358 25.09 -5.34 -22.40
CA TRP A 358 24.24 -4.49 -21.58
C TRP A 358 24.86 -3.10 -21.40
N LEU A 359 24.11 -2.08 -21.79
CA LEU A 359 24.53 -0.69 -21.73
C LEU A 359 23.68 0.09 -20.73
N GLU A 360 24.32 0.96 -19.94
CA GLU A 360 23.66 1.77 -18.93
C GLU A 360 22.92 2.96 -19.54
N PHE A 361 21.70 3.20 -19.09
CA PHE A 361 20.93 4.39 -19.47
C PHE A 361 21.55 5.66 -18.88
N GLY A 362 21.92 6.59 -19.76
CA GLY A 362 22.47 7.90 -19.43
C GLY A 362 24.00 7.95 -19.32
N GLN A 363 24.71 6.87 -19.66
CA GLN A 363 26.16 6.87 -19.79
C GLN A 363 26.53 7.28 -21.22
N ASP A 364 27.31 8.35 -21.37
CA ASP A 364 27.67 8.96 -22.67
C ASP A 364 28.78 8.15 -23.34
N ASP A 365 28.50 7.56 -24.49
CA ASP A 365 29.46 6.86 -25.36
C ASP A 365 30.00 7.77 -26.49
N GLY A 366 29.89 9.10 -26.33
CA GLY A 366 30.53 10.08 -27.20
C GLY A 366 29.77 10.38 -28.49
N GLY A 367 28.45 10.18 -28.50
CA GLY A 367 27.62 10.17 -29.70
C GLY A 367 26.29 10.93 -29.65
N GLY A 368 26.16 12.01 -28.86
CA GLY A 368 25.15 13.05 -29.08
C GLY A 368 23.82 12.93 -28.31
N ALA A 369 23.62 13.91 -27.42
CA ALA A 369 22.38 14.49 -26.88
C ALA A 369 21.23 13.56 -26.39
N ALA A 370 21.26 13.35 -25.07
CA ALA A 370 20.18 13.07 -24.12
C ALA A 370 19.40 11.74 -24.28
N ALA A 371 20.14 10.63 -24.12
CA ALA A 371 19.57 9.38 -23.62
C ALA A 371 18.98 9.60 -22.20
N ILE A 372 17.81 9.04 -21.94
CA ILE A 372 17.17 9.10 -20.62
C ILE A 372 18.11 8.50 -19.55
N ALA A 373 18.27 9.20 -18.43
CA ALA A 373 19.16 8.76 -17.35
C ALA A 373 18.50 7.74 -16.42
N SER A 374 19.31 6.83 -15.85
CA SER A 374 18.86 5.85 -14.86
C SER A 374 18.10 6.48 -13.67
N GLN A 375 18.52 7.66 -13.20
CA GLN A 375 17.82 8.35 -12.11
C GLN A 375 16.41 8.81 -12.51
N THR A 376 16.21 9.22 -13.76
CA THR A 376 14.89 9.61 -14.29
C THR A 376 13.99 8.39 -14.36
N LEU A 377 14.48 7.28 -14.91
CA LEU A 377 13.74 6.02 -14.98
C LEU A 377 13.34 5.50 -13.59
N GLU A 378 14.25 5.58 -12.62
CA GLU A 378 13.96 5.17 -11.24
C GLU A 378 12.89 6.06 -10.57
N ASN A 379 12.94 7.37 -10.77
CA ASN A 379 11.89 8.27 -10.25
C ASN A 379 10.51 7.94 -10.81
N VAL A 380 10.41 7.67 -12.12
CA VAL A 380 9.15 7.28 -12.75
C VAL A 380 8.71 5.90 -12.25
N TYR A 381 9.62 4.92 -12.17
CA TYR A 381 9.32 3.58 -11.67
C TYR A 381 8.76 3.57 -10.24
N LEU A 382 9.26 4.46 -9.37
CA LEU A 382 8.76 4.61 -8.00
C LEU A 382 7.41 5.34 -7.93
N ALA A 383 7.13 6.24 -8.88
CA ALA A 383 5.89 7.01 -8.91
C ALA A 383 4.73 6.23 -9.53
N ASP A 384 4.97 5.60 -10.68
CA ASP A 384 3.99 4.81 -11.41
C ASP A 384 4.69 3.77 -12.31
N ARG A 385 4.43 2.49 -12.02
CA ARG A 385 5.01 1.35 -12.75
C ARG A 385 4.28 1.05 -14.06
N ASP A 386 3.17 1.73 -14.34
CA ASP A 386 2.35 1.54 -15.53
C ASP A 386 2.57 2.63 -16.59
N THR A 387 3.36 3.66 -16.24
CA THR A 387 3.71 4.75 -17.14
C THR A 387 4.55 4.26 -18.32
N GLU A 388 4.13 4.61 -19.54
CA GLU A 388 4.93 4.47 -20.76
C GLU A 388 5.89 5.65 -20.90
N ILE A 389 7.17 5.38 -21.14
CA ILE A 389 8.20 6.43 -21.12
C ILE A 389 8.75 6.65 -22.53
N PRO A 390 8.26 7.66 -23.28
CA PRO A 390 8.83 8.01 -24.56
C PRO A 390 10.18 8.70 -24.40
N PHE A 391 11.17 8.32 -25.21
CA PHE A 391 12.47 8.97 -25.26
C PHE A 391 13.11 8.87 -26.65
N SER A 392 14.08 9.75 -26.90
CA SER A 392 14.86 9.77 -28.14
C SER A 392 16.28 9.25 -27.88
N ALA A 393 16.83 8.49 -28.81
CA ALA A 393 18.24 8.11 -28.81
C ALA A 393 18.78 8.22 -30.24
N GLY A 394 19.68 9.18 -30.47
CA GLY A 394 20.14 9.54 -31.81
C GLY A 394 18.97 9.93 -32.72
N LYS A 395 18.86 9.26 -33.88
CA LYS A 395 17.77 9.49 -34.86
C LYS A 395 16.51 8.67 -34.61
N HIS A 396 16.47 7.88 -33.54
CA HIS A 396 15.40 6.92 -33.28
C HIS A 396 14.54 7.35 -32.08
N GLN A 397 13.25 7.06 -32.17
CA GLN A 397 12.27 7.26 -31.10
C GLN A 397 11.92 5.91 -30.47
N TYR A 398 11.91 5.86 -29.15
CA TYR A 398 11.63 4.68 -28.36
C TYR A 398 10.57 4.95 -27.30
N VAL A 399 9.90 3.89 -26.85
CA VAL A 399 9.07 3.89 -25.65
C VAL A 399 9.55 2.77 -24.73
N LEU A 400 9.83 3.09 -23.47
CA LEU A 400 10.19 2.12 -22.44
C LEU A 400 8.96 1.70 -21.64
N TYR A 401 8.86 0.40 -21.38
CA TYR A 401 7.79 -0.25 -20.64
C TYR A 401 8.38 -1.03 -19.46
N PHE A 402 7.82 -0.82 -18.26
CA PHE A 402 8.23 -1.53 -17.05
C PHE A 402 7.58 -2.91 -16.89
N LYS A 403 6.60 -3.24 -17.73
CA LYS A 403 5.93 -4.54 -17.76
C LYS A 403 5.50 -4.87 -19.19
N ASP A 404 5.42 -6.15 -19.50
CA ASP A 404 4.84 -6.63 -20.75
C ASP A 404 3.31 -6.75 -20.66
N ALA A 405 2.68 -7.01 -21.81
CA ALA A 405 1.23 -7.18 -21.92
C ALA A 405 0.71 -8.39 -21.11
N ALA A 406 1.60 -9.35 -20.78
CA ALA A 406 1.29 -10.51 -19.95
C ALA A 406 1.39 -10.21 -18.43
N GLY A 407 1.82 -9.00 -18.05
CA GLY A 407 2.05 -8.64 -16.66
C GLY A 407 3.21 -9.39 -16.00
N SER A 408 4.10 -10.02 -16.77
CA SER A 408 5.15 -10.91 -16.29
C SER A 408 6.33 -10.19 -15.61
N GLY A 409 6.28 -8.85 -15.52
CA GLY A 409 7.34 -8.03 -14.95
C GLY A 409 8.59 -7.87 -15.84
N ARG A 410 8.56 -8.41 -17.07
CA ARG A 410 9.62 -8.21 -18.07
C ARG A 410 9.59 -6.78 -18.62
N MET A 411 10.72 -6.10 -18.48
CA MET A 411 10.90 -4.71 -18.92
C MET A 411 11.54 -4.69 -20.31
N TYR A 412 11.12 -3.76 -21.16
CA TYR A 412 11.65 -3.63 -22.51
C TYR A 412 11.50 -2.21 -23.04
N GLN A 413 12.34 -1.85 -24.01
CA GLN A 413 12.14 -0.68 -24.85
C GLN A 413 11.68 -1.11 -26.25
N GLN A 414 10.84 -0.31 -26.89
CA GLN A 414 10.35 -0.57 -28.24
C GLN A 414 10.62 0.62 -29.16
N ASN A 415 11.19 0.35 -30.33
CA ASN A 415 11.35 1.36 -31.37
C ASN A 415 9.99 1.72 -31.97
N VAL A 416 9.67 3.01 -32.03
CA VAL A 416 8.35 3.47 -32.50
C VAL A 416 8.12 3.15 -33.98
N LYS A 417 9.17 3.27 -34.81
CA LYS A 417 9.09 3.10 -36.28
C LYS A 417 9.20 1.64 -36.68
N HIS A 418 10.22 0.95 -36.19
CA HIS A 418 10.54 -0.43 -36.60
C HIS A 418 9.83 -1.49 -35.76
N LYS A 419 9.19 -1.09 -34.65
CA LYS A 419 8.50 -1.97 -33.69
C LYS A 419 9.39 -3.05 -33.04
N THR A 420 10.71 -2.99 -33.26
CA THR A 420 11.70 -3.85 -32.63
C THR A 420 11.74 -3.61 -31.12
N LYS A 421 11.93 -4.68 -30.35
CA LYS A 421 11.99 -4.64 -28.89
C LYS A 421 13.40 -5.02 -28.42
N ARG A 422 13.90 -4.32 -27.40
CA ARG A 422 15.14 -4.65 -26.70
C ARG A 422 14.86 -4.83 -25.22
N GLU A 423 15.50 -5.81 -24.60
CA GLU A 423 15.34 -6.08 -23.17
C GLU A 423 15.87 -4.92 -22.32
N VAL A 424 15.21 -4.68 -21.20
CA VAL A 424 15.63 -3.71 -20.18
C VAL A 424 15.75 -4.44 -18.85
N ARG A 425 16.79 -4.11 -18.07
CA ARG A 425 17.00 -4.66 -16.72
C ARG A 425 17.29 -3.55 -15.73
N ARG A 426 16.70 -3.68 -14.54
CA ARG A 426 16.92 -2.80 -13.39
C ARG A 426 17.77 -3.54 -12.35
N ARG A 427 19.02 -3.13 -12.15
CA ARG A 427 19.96 -3.74 -11.17
C ARG A 427 20.54 -2.71 -10.21
N PRO A 428 20.81 -3.06 -8.94
CA PRO A 428 21.46 -2.16 -8.00
C PRO A 428 22.97 -2.10 -8.28
N ARG A 429 23.63 -0.97 -7.98
CA ARG A 429 25.10 -0.94 -7.87
C ARG A 429 25.54 -1.82 -6.70
N PHE A 430 26.52 -2.68 -6.93
CA PHE A 430 27.06 -3.56 -5.90
C PHE A 430 27.80 -2.78 -4.81
N LEU A 431 27.52 -3.11 -3.55
CA LEU A 431 28.25 -2.63 -2.39
C LEU A 431 28.74 -3.83 -1.58
N SER A 432 30.06 -3.99 -1.47
CA SER A 432 30.62 -5.11 -0.69
C SER A 432 30.47 -4.89 0.81
N THR A 433 30.53 -5.97 1.58
CA THR A 433 30.58 -5.91 3.04
C THR A 433 31.72 -5.01 3.51
N HIS A 434 32.88 -5.11 2.84
CA HIS A 434 34.05 -4.29 3.15
C HIS A 434 33.82 -2.79 2.90
N ALA A 435 33.14 -2.41 1.80
CA ALA A 435 32.83 -1.02 1.51
C ALA A 435 31.88 -0.40 2.56
N VAL A 436 30.89 -1.16 3.02
CA VAL A 436 29.99 -0.73 4.10
C VAL A 436 30.76 -0.53 5.41
N GLN A 437 31.68 -1.45 5.74
CA GLN A 437 32.55 -1.32 6.91
C GLN A 437 33.48 -0.11 6.83
N ALA A 438 34.08 0.15 5.66
CA ALA A 438 34.92 1.32 5.43
C ALA A 438 34.15 2.63 5.65
N HIS A 439 32.89 2.71 5.19
CA HIS A 439 32.02 3.84 5.47
C HIS A 439 31.77 4.06 6.97
N HIS A 440 31.62 2.99 7.76
CA HIS A 440 31.49 3.09 9.21
C HIS A 440 32.77 3.53 9.91
N ALA A 441 33.94 3.26 9.35
CA ALA A 441 35.21 3.73 9.89
C ALA A 441 35.49 5.22 9.58
N SER A 442 34.81 5.77 8.57
CA SER A 442 34.95 7.17 8.13
C SER A 442 33.95 8.15 8.75
N GLU A 443 32.88 7.67 9.40
CA GLU A 443 31.89 8.46 10.14
C GLU A 443 32.19 8.47 11.65
#